data_AF-A0A8H8RPR0-F1
#
_entry.id   AF-A0A8H8RPR0-F1
#
_cell.length_a   1.000
_cell.length_b   1.000
_cell.length_c   1.000
_cell.angle_alpha   90.00
_cell.angle_beta   90.00
_cell.angle_gamma   90.00
#
_symmetry.space_group_name_H-M   'P 1'
#
loop_
_entity.id
_entity.type
_entity.pdbx_description
1 polymer ?
#
loop_
_entity_poly.entity_id
_entity_poly.type
_entity_poly.pdbx_seq_one_letter_code
_entity_poly.pdbx_strand_id
1 'polypeptide(L)'
;TTSAGLNWRNPTTVPVTATLNQLTLLNAGQALSASSIAFSNSTSTPTIDINSVQCRAYKDAAGVQPGSAPFNATEPALLSTNLVDVSSVLCYVVTADE
;
A
#
# COMPACT_ATOMS: atom_id res chain seq x y z
N THR A 1 -25.87 17.08 23.41
CA THR A 1 -25.25 15.74 23.38
C THR A 1 -25.90 14.93 22.27
N THR A 2 -25.25 14.80 21.12
CA THR A 2 -25.67 13.83 20.10
C THR A 2 -24.44 13.43 19.31
N SER A 3 -23.98 12.21 19.61
CA SER A 3 -22.87 11.54 18.95
C SER A 3 -23.22 11.35 17.48
N ALA A 4 -22.46 11.99 16.59
CA ALA A 4 -22.57 11.76 15.15
C ALA A 4 -22.10 10.33 14.89
N GLY A 5 -23.04 9.46 14.52
CA GLY A 5 -22.75 8.08 14.13
C GLY A 5 -21.72 8.08 13.01
N LEU A 6 -20.56 7.47 13.28
CA LEU A 6 -19.58 7.12 12.27
C LEU A 6 -20.30 6.28 11.21
N ASN A 7 -20.37 6.76 9.97
CA ASN A 7 -20.93 5.99 8.86
C ASN A 7 -19.82 5.09 8.31
N TRP A 8 -19.82 3.80 8.66
CA TRP A 8 -18.89 2.77 8.15
C TRP A 8 -18.99 2.48 6.64
N ARG A 9 -19.76 3.28 5.86
CA ARG A 9 -20.05 3.03 4.44
C ARG A 9 -19.09 3.67 3.44
N ASN A 10 -18.14 4.50 3.89
CA ASN A 10 -17.17 5.15 3.01
C ASN A 10 -15.76 4.99 3.58
N PRO A 11 -15.03 3.89 3.28
CA PRO A 11 -13.62 3.82 3.60
C PRO A 11 -12.90 4.99 2.91
N THR A 12 -12.27 5.87 3.69
CA THR A 12 -11.48 6.98 3.15
C THR A 12 -10.25 6.42 2.45
N THR A 13 -10.27 6.37 1.12
CA THR A 13 -9.11 6.00 0.33
C THR A 13 -8.14 7.18 0.24
N VAL A 14 -6.91 6.99 0.72
CA VAL A 14 -5.84 7.99 0.60
C VAL A 14 -4.93 7.56 -0.55
N PRO A 15 -4.96 8.25 -1.71
CA PRO A 15 -4.05 7.93 -2.81
C PRO A 15 -2.63 8.32 -2.40
N VAL A 16 -1.68 7.40 -2.61
CA VAL A 16 -0.25 7.62 -2.39
C VAL A 16 0.51 7.18 -3.64
N THR A 17 1.46 7.99 -4.07
CA THR A 17 2.37 7.63 -5.17
C THR A 17 3.58 6.91 -4.60
N ALA A 18 3.85 5.70 -5.08
CA ALA A 18 5.07 4.95 -4.76
C ALA A 18 6.10 5.06 -5.87
N THR A 19 7.37 5.19 -5.50
CA THR A 19 8.50 5.13 -6.43
C THR A 19 8.96 3.68 -6.57
N LEU A 20 9.11 3.22 -7.82
CA LEU A 20 9.54 1.85 -8.12
C LEU A 20 10.98 1.62 -7.64
N ASN A 21 11.22 0.43 -7.07
CA ASN A 21 12.50 0.00 -6.48
C ASN A 21 13.02 0.92 -5.36
N GLN A 22 12.15 1.72 -4.75
CA GLN A 22 12.49 2.59 -3.65
C GLN A 22 11.44 2.49 -2.54
N LEU A 23 11.89 2.48 -1.29
CA LEU A 23 10.98 2.52 -0.15
C LEU A 23 10.27 3.88 -0.12
N THR A 24 8.95 3.86 -0.22
CA THR A 24 8.11 5.05 -0.21
C THR A 24 7.49 5.20 1.18
N LEU A 25 7.74 6.32 1.83
CA LEU A 25 7.10 6.65 3.10
C LEU A 25 5.66 7.07 2.89
N LEU A 26 4.74 6.49 3.67
CA LEU A 26 3.35 6.91 3.70
C LEU A 26 3.22 8.14 4.61
N ASN A 27 2.33 9.08 4.25
CA ASN A 27 2.01 10.25 5.07
C ASN A 27 3.23 11.01 5.62
N ALA A 28 4.21 11.30 4.76
CA ALA A 28 5.46 11.97 5.13
C ALA A 28 6.27 11.27 6.26
N GLY A 29 6.12 9.95 6.39
CA GLY A 29 6.83 9.14 7.40
C GLY A 29 6.04 8.91 8.70
N GLN A 30 4.82 9.42 8.79
CA GLN A 30 3.92 9.11 9.91
C GLN A 30 3.12 7.83 9.60
N ALA A 31 2.85 7.03 10.63
CA ALA A 31 2.00 5.85 10.49
C ALA A 31 0.58 6.24 10.02
N LEU A 32 0.10 5.55 9.00
CA LEU A 32 -1.31 5.53 8.60
C LEU A 32 -1.95 4.27 9.14
N SER A 33 -3.14 4.41 9.73
CA SER A 33 -3.92 3.26 10.16
C SER A 33 -4.84 2.82 9.01
N ALA A 34 -4.65 1.61 8.50
CA ALA A 34 -5.37 1.05 7.35
C ALA A 34 -5.75 -0.42 7.56
N SER A 35 -6.77 -0.88 6.83
CA SER A 35 -7.19 -2.29 6.82
C SER A 35 -6.87 -3.01 5.50
N SER A 36 -6.74 -2.26 4.41
CA SER A 36 -6.39 -2.79 3.09
C SER A 36 -5.54 -1.79 2.31
N ILE A 37 -4.74 -2.30 1.37
CA ILE A 37 -3.98 -1.50 0.42
C ILE A 37 -4.16 -2.09 -0.97
N ALA A 38 -4.37 -1.20 -1.95
CA ALA A 38 -4.54 -1.55 -3.35
C ALA A 38 -3.52 -0.78 -4.19
N PHE A 39 -3.10 -1.42 -5.28
CA PHE A 39 -2.19 -0.85 -6.25
C PHE A 39 -2.98 -0.44 -7.49
N SER A 40 -3.00 0.86 -7.80
CA SER A 40 -3.73 1.41 -8.93
C SER A 40 -2.74 1.83 -10.02
N ASN A 41 -2.96 1.36 -11.25
CA ASN A 41 -2.15 1.67 -12.42
C ASN A 41 -2.06 3.18 -12.69
N SER A 42 -0.92 3.78 -12.35
CA SER A 42 -0.51 5.08 -12.86
C SER A 42 1.02 5.09 -13.00
N THR A 43 1.55 4.27 -13.90
CA THR A 43 2.96 4.39 -14.29
C THR A 43 3.06 5.45 -15.38
N SER A 44 3.73 6.56 -15.09
CA SER A 44 4.09 7.57 -16.11
C SER A 44 5.12 7.05 -17.12
N THR A 45 5.66 5.86 -16.90
CA THR A 45 6.69 5.21 -17.71
C THR A 45 6.07 4.11 -18.59
N PRO A 46 6.04 4.27 -19.92
CA PRO A 46 5.42 3.32 -20.85
C PRO A 46 6.17 1.98 -20.99
N THR A 47 7.31 1.82 -20.32
CA THR A 47 8.22 0.65 -20.45
C THR A 47 8.07 -0.39 -19.34
N ILE A 48 7.27 -0.14 -18.31
CA ILE A 48 7.06 -1.09 -17.22
C ILE A 48 5.67 -1.73 -17.37
N ASP A 49 5.63 -3.06 -17.52
CA ASP A 49 4.37 -3.80 -17.42
C ASP A 49 3.89 -3.77 -15.98
N ILE A 50 2.71 -3.19 -15.75
CA ILE A 50 2.10 -3.07 -14.43
C ILE A 50 1.87 -4.43 -13.77
N ASN A 51 1.66 -5.49 -14.56
CA ASN A 51 1.46 -6.85 -14.06
C ASN A 51 2.76 -7.49 -13.55
N SER A 52 3.92 -6.94 -13.95
CA SER A 52 5.23 -7.32 -13.42
C SER A 52 5.59 -6.60 -12.12
N VAL A 53 4.73 -5.70 -11.62
CA VAL A 53 5.01 -4.95 -10.38
C VAL A 53 4.37 -5.66 -9.18
N GLN A 54 5.19 -5.90 -8.17
CA GLN A 54 4.75 -6.38 -6.87
C GLN A 54 5.11 -5.35 -5.80
N CYS A 55 4.21 -5.15 -4.85
CA CYS A 55 4.38 -4.24 -3.72
C CYS A 55 4.28 -4.99 -2.39
N ARG A 56 4.88 -4.42 -1.35
CA ARG A 56 4.73 -4.87 0.03
C ARG A 56 4.65 -3.66 0.96
N ALA A 57 3.70 -3.68 1.88
CA ALA A 57 3.52 -2.67 2.91
C ALA A 57 4.30 -3.07 4.18
N TYR A 58 4.78 -2.07 4.91
CA TYR A 58 5.55 -2.25 6.14
C TYR A 58 5.00 -1.39 7.27
N LYS A 59 5.09 -1.92 8.49
CA LYS A 59 4.62 -1.26 9.71
C LYS A 59 5.52 -0.10 10.14
N ASP A 60 6.77 -0.10 9.67
CA ASP A 60 7.78 0.90 10.00
C ASP A 60 8.28 1.65 8.75
N ALA A 61 8.91 2.80 9.00
CA ALA A 61 9.47 3.66 7.96
C ALA A 61 10.75 3.11 7.32
N ALA A 62 11.43 2.16 7.95
CA ALA A 62 12.68 1.57 7.45
C ALA A 62 12.45 0.34 6.55
N GLY A 63 11.21 -0.14 6.44
CA GLY A 63 10.86 -1.27 5.59
C GLY A 63 11.32 -2.62 6.15
N VAL A 64 11.41 -2.75 7.49
CA VAL A 64 11.98 -3.93 8.14
C VAL A 64 10.89 -4.92 8.59
N GLN A 65 9.76 -4.42 9.06
CA GLN A 65 8.64 -5.19 9.60
C GLN A 65 7.51 -5.28 8.57
N PRO A 66 7.33 -6.44 7.92
CA PRO A 66 6.25 -6.63 6.97
C PRO A 66 4.88 -6.34 7.61
N GLY A 67 4.11 -5.48 6.96
CA GLY A 67 2.72 -5.16 7.29
C GLY A 67 1.72 -5.89 6.40
N SER A 68 2.18 -6.50 5.31
CA SER A 68 1.36 -7.26 4.37
C SER A 68 2.11 -8.44 3.75
N ALA A 69 1.35 -9.39 3.20
CA ALA A 69 1.85 -10.22 2.11
C ALA A 69 2.17 -9.35 0.88
N PRO A 70 3.01 -9.82 -0.07
CA PRO A 70 3.14 -9.13 -1.35
C PRO A 70 1.80 -9.04 -2.07
N PHE A 71 1.60 -7.96 -2.81
CA PHE A 71 0.38 -7.68 -3.55
C PHE A 71 0.69 -7.03 -4.89
N ASN A 72 -0.25 -7.08 -5.81
CA ASN A 72 -0.12 -6.55 -7.17
C ASN A 72 -1.44 -5.88 -7.61
N ALA A 73 -1.55 -5.51 -8.89
CA ALA A 73 -2.73 -4.86 -9.43
C ALA A 73 -4.00 -5.74 -9.39
N THR A 74 -3.84 -7.06 -9.46
CA THR A 74 -4.94 -8.04 -9.49
C THR A 74 -5.27 -8.61 -8.12
N GLU A 75 -4.32 -8.57 -7.19
CA GLU A 75 -4.41 -9.17 -5.86
C GLU A 75 -4.04 -8.13 -4.80
N PRO A 76 -5.01 -7.35 -4.30
CA PRO A 76 -4.78 -6.37 -3.24
C PRO A 76 -4.45 -7.05 -1.91
N ALA A 77 -3.67 -6.37 -1.06
CA ALA A 77 -3.32 -6.89 0.25
C ALA A 77 -4.37 -6.53 1.30
N LEU A 78 -4.92 -7.55 1.97
CA LEU A 78 -5.55 -7.38 3.26
C LEU A 78 -4.44 -7.20 4.32
N LEU A 79 -4.46 -6.05 5.00
CA LEU A 79 -3.49 -5.75 6.06
C LEU A 79 -3.94 -6.38 7.37
N SER A 80 -5.22 -6.25 7.69
CA SER A 80 -5.84 -6.78 8.91
C SER A 80 -7.37 -6.63 8.85
N THR A 81 -8.07 -7.42 9.66
CA THR A 81 -9.52 -7.26 9.90
C THR A 81 -9.83 -6.08 10.82
N ASN A 82 -8.81 -5.55 11.51
CA ASN A 82 -8.83 -4.29 12.26
C ASN A 82 -7.85 -3.29 11.65
N LEU A 83 -7.93 -2.01 12.00
CA LEU A 83 -6.93 -1.03 11.56
C LEU A 83 -5.54 -1.37 12.13
N VAL A 84 -4.52 -1.30 11.28
CA VAL A 84 -3.12 -1.47 11.65
C VAL A 84 -2.27 -0.36 11.06
N ASP A 85 -1.17 -0.07 11.73
CA ASP A 85 -0.23 0.95 11.29
C ASP A 85 0.60 0.48 10.10
N VAL A 86 0.71 1.36 9.11
CA VAL A 86 1.55 1.23 7.93
C VAL A 86 2.32 2.52 7.74
N SER A 87 3.63 2.43 7.60
CA SER A 87 4.50 3.60 7.49
C SER A 87 5.26 3.67 6.17
N SER A 88 5.40 2.54 5.47
CA SER A 88 6.06 2.54 4.16
C SER A 88 5.55 1.44 3.23
N VAL A 89 5.80 1.62 1.93
CA VAL A 89 5.53 0.65 0.88
C VAL A 89 6.75 0.54 -0.04
N LEU A 90 7.12 -0.67 -0.41
CA LEU A 90 8.13 -0.93 -1.44
C LEU A 90 7.45 -1.64 -2.61
N CYS A 91 7.57 -1.06 -3.80
CA CYS A 91 7.15 -1.68 -5.05
C CYS A 91 8.37 -1.99 -5.90
N TYR A 92 8.40 -3.14 -6.53
CA TYR A 92 9.51 -3.60 -7.36
C TYR A 92 9.02 -4.42 -8.54
N VAL A 93 9.85 -4.48 -9.58
CA VAL A 93 9.59 -5.35 -10.72
C VAL A 93 9.98 -6.77 -10.36
N VAL A 94 9.05 -7.70 -10.53
CA VAL A 94 9.28 -9.13 -10.52
C VAL A 94 9.40 -9.52 -11.98
N THR A 95 10.62 -9.79 -12.44
CA THR A 95 10.79 -10.43 -13.73
C THR A 95 10.34 -11.89 -13.57
N ALA A 96 9.66 -12.43 -14.58
CA ALA A 96 9.36 -13.85 -14.65
C ALA A 96 10.66 -14.61 -14.96
N ASP A 97 11.60 -14.62 -14.03
CA ASP A 97 12.83 -15.40 -14.11
C ASP A 97 12.85 -16.39 -12.94
N GLU A 98 12.60 -17.66 -13.26
CA GLU A 98 13.40 -18.74 -12.67
C GLU A 98 14.75 -18.80 -13.39
#